data_AF-A0A5B8KU46-F1
#
_entry.id   AF-A0A5B8KU46-F1
#
_cell.length_a   1.000
_cell.length_b   1.000
_cell.length_c   1.000
_cell.angle_alpha   90.00
_cell.angle_beta   90.00
_cell.angle_gamma   90.00
#
_symmetry.space_group_name_H-M   'P 1'
#
loop_
_entity.id
_entity.type
_entity.pdbx_description
1 polymer ?
#
loop_
_entity_poly.entity_id
_entity_poly.type
_entity_poly.pdbx_seq_one_letter_code
_entity_poly.pdbx_strand_id
1 'polypeptide(L)'
;MKQVIILPGAAKALRKHRAEAARIVSKVEDYAREPASLAKNVKALTGSRTLRLRVGDYRVVFEETETEIIVTAIGPRGSVHEQREPTMNVRFFRDDEGREMAVLPRTELDALAQVASHAEAVADYRSGRLPGLSPAEALAFAQSSSPLAFWRKYRGLTQAALAGRAGISQNYLSDIENGKRSGPVELWVRFGKALDLPVEHLLEAE
;
A
#
# COMPACT_ATOMS: atom_id res chain seq x y z
N MET A 1 -13.68 1.05 -19.82
CA MET A 1 -13.54 0.53 -18.44
C MET A 1 -12.17 0.97 -17.96
N LYS A 2 -12.09 1.57 -16.77
CA LYS A 2 -10.80 2.03 -16.21
C LYS A 2 -9.99 0.84 -15.71
N GLN A 3 -8.67 0.89 -15.83
CA GLN A 3 -7.79 -0.11 -15.27
C GLN A 3 -7.70 0.08 -13.75
N VAL A 4 -7.95 -1.00 -13.00
CA VAL A 4 -7.77 -0.97 -11.54
C VAL A 4 -6.32 -1.32 -11.22
N ILE A 5 -5.69 -0.46 -10.44
CA ILE A 5 -4.34 -0.62 -9.95
C ILE A 5 -4.38 -0.60 -8.43
N ILE A 6 -3.86 -1.65 -7.79
CA ILE A 6 -3.75 -1.76 -6.34
C ILE A 6 -2.28 -1.63 -5.97
N LEU A 7 -1.94 -0.57 -5.24
CA LEU A 7 -0.56 -0.33 -4.84
C LEU A 7 -0.12 -1.35 -3.77
N PRO A 8 1.20 -1.65 -3.66
CA PRO A 8 1.73 -2.61 -2.69
C PRO A 8 1.27 -2.37 -1.24
N GLY A 9 1.15 -1.10 -0.82
CA GLY A 9 0.62 -0.73 0.50
C GLY A 9 -0.84 -1.16 0.70
N ALA A 10 -1.69 -0.96 -0.29
CA ALA A 10 -3.08 -1.43 -0.26
C ALA A 10 -3.18 -2.97 -0.32
N ALA A 11 -2.33 -3.62 -1.11
CA ALA A 11 -2.27 -5.08 -1.20
C ALA A 11 -1.88 -5.73 0.14
N LYS A 12 -0.99 -5.10 0.92
CA LYS A 12 -0.69 -5.50 2.30
C LYS A 12 -1.91 -5.45 3.22
N ALA A 13 -2.75 -4.44 3.10
CA ALA A 13 -3.99 -4.38 3.87
C ALA A 13 -4.96 -5.50 3.49
N LEU A 14 -5.06 -5.87 2.20
CA LEU A 14 -5.85 -7.04 1.77
C LEU A 14 -5.33 -8.33 2.41
N ARG A 15 -4.01 -8.50 2.50
CA ARG A 15 -3.38 -9.64 3.17
C ARG A 15 -3.74 -9.71 4.65
N LYS A 16 -3.64 -8.58 5.37
CA LYS A 16 -4.06 -8.48 6.79
C LYS A 16 -5.53 -8.83 6.99
N HIS A 17 -6.37 -8.50 6.01
CA HIS A 17 -7.82 -8.74 6.01
C HIS A 17 -8.25 -9.77 4.96
N ARG A 18 -7.50 -10.89 4.86
CA ARG A 18 -7.66 -11.91 3.80
C ARG A 18 -9.09 -12.42 3.57
N ALA A 19 -9.89 -12.56 4.63
CA ALA A 19 -11.28 -13.02 4.54
C ALA A 19 -12.16 -12.06 3.74
N GLU A 20 -11.80 -10.77 3.72
CA GLU A 20 -12.56 -9.69 3.10
C GLU A 20 -11.97 -9.28 1.74
N ALA A 21 -10.77 -9.74 1.41
CA ALA A 21 -10.03 -9.30 0.25
C ALA A 21 -10.80 -9.48 -1.06
N ALA A 22 -11.42 -10.64 -1.28
CA ALA A 22 -12.22 -10.93 -2.48
C ALA A 22 -13.41 -9.97 -2.61
N ARG A 23 -14.13 -9.71 -1.50
CA ARG A 23 -15.27 -8.80 -1.47
C ARG A 23 -14.84 -7.35 -1.76
N ILE A 24 -13.72 -6.92 -1.19
CA ILE A 24 -13.17 -5.58 -1.40
C ILE A 24 -12.76 -5.40 -2.85
N VAL A 25 -11.95 -6.31 -3.40
CA VAL A 25 -11.43 -6.25 -4.76
C VAL A 25 -12.58 -6.27 -5.78
N SER A 26 -13.55 -7.17 -5.63
CA SER A 26 -14.73 -7.24 -6.49
C SER A 26 -15.52 -5.92 -6.50
N LYS A 27 -15.65 -5.25 -5.34
CA LYS A 27 -16.35 -3.97 -5.26
C LYS A 27 -15.63 -2.84 -5.99
N VAL A 28 -14.29 -2.86 -6.01
CA VAL A 28 -13.48 -1.91 -6.77
C VAL A 28 -13.61 -2.18 -8.27
N GLU A 29 -13.64 -3.44 -8.69
CA GLU A 29 -13.86 -3.81 -10.10
C GLU A 29 -15.27 -3.40 -10.58
N ASP A 30 -16.28 -3.57 -9.75
CA ASP A 30 -17.64 -3.09 -10.05
C ASP A 30 -17.68 -1.57 -10.21
N TYR A 31 -16.96 -0.84 -9.35
CA TYR A 31 -16.82 0.60 -9.49
C TYR A 31 -16.14 0.98 -10.80
N ALA A 32 -15.06 0.29 -11.18
CA ALA A 32 -14.34 0.55 -12.44
C ALA A 32 -15.16 0.25 -13.68
N ARG A 33 -16.12 -0.67 -13.58
CA ARG A 33 -17.05 -1.04 -14.66
C ARG A 33 -18.20 -0.04 -14.78
N GLU A 34 -18.82 0.33 -13.65
CA GLU A 34 -20.00 1.19 -13.63
C GLU A 34 -19.97 2.14 -12.41
N PRO A 35 -19.22 3.26 -12.48
CA PRO A 35 -19.08 4.18 -11.34
C PRO A 35 -20.41 4.72 -10.82
N ALA A 36 -21.37 4.96 -11.72
CA ALA A 36 -22.68 5.52 -11.40
C ALA A 36 -23.51 4.64 -10.45
N SER A 37 -23.38 3.31 -10.54
CA SER A 37 -24.13 2.38 -9.68
C SER A 37 -23.67 2.42 -8.22
N LEU A 38 -22.44 2.88 -7.98
CA LEU A 38 -21.84 2.97 -6.65
C LEU A 38 -21.65 4.41 -6.16
N ALA A 39 -22.15 5.41 -6.87
CA ALA A 39 -22.02 6.82 -6.50
C ALA A 39 -22.43 7.11 -5.03
N LYS A 40 -23.47 6.42 -4.52
CA LYS A 40 -23.91 6.55 -3.12
C LYS A 40 -22.88 6.05 -2.09
N ASN A 41 -21.98 5.17 -2.50
CA ASN A 41 -20.93 4.59 -1.66
C ASN A 41 -19.59 5.32 -1.78
N VAL A 42 -19.48 6.23 -2.74
CA VAL A 42 -18.27 7.01 -3.00
C VAL A 42 -18.42 8.40 -2.42
N LYS A 43 -17.36 8.89 -1.77
CA LYS A 43 -17.24 10.29 -1.38
C LYS A 43 -15.91 10.81 -1.91
N ALA A 44 -15.95 11.96 -2.57
CA ALA A 44 -14.75 12.76 -2.76
C ALA A 44 -14.26 13.23 -1.38
N LEU A 45 -12.96 13.15 -1.15
CA LEU A 45 -12.35 13.79 0.00
C LEU A 45 -12.11 15.26 -0.38
N THR A 46 -12.62 16.18 0.45
CA THR A 46 -12.51 17.63 0.23
C THR A 46 -11.06 17.98 -0.12
N GLY A 47 -10.88 18.93 -1.04
CA GLY A 47 -9.55 19.48 -1.39
C GLY A 47 -8.56 18.54 -2.09
N SER A 48 -8.92 17.29 -2.43
CA SER A 48 -7.99 16.35 -3.07
C SER A 48 -8.56 15.62 -4.30
N ARG A 49 -7.67 14.97 -5.05
CA ARG A 49 -8.01 14.06 -6.17
C ARG A 49 -8.42 12.66 -5.70
N THR A 50 -8.54 12.48 -4.38
CA THR A 50 -8.71 11.19 -3.73
C THR A 50 -10.19 10.95 -3.43
N LEU A 51 -10.65 9.75 -3.76
CA LEU A 51 -12.00 9.28 -3.51
C LEU A 51 -11.97 8.14 -2.50
N ARG A 52 -13.09 7.98 -1.79
CA ARG A 52 -13.27 6.90 -0.82
C ARG A 52 -14.52 6.09 -1.13
N LEU A 53 -14.33 4.83 -1.47
CA LEU A 53 -15.38 3.84 -1.66
C LEU A 53 -15.63 3.07 -0.35
N ARG A 54 -16.91 2.97 0.05
CA ARG A 54 -17.35 2.14 1.17
C ARG A 54 -17.61 0.71 0.71
N VAL A 55 -17.01 -0.26 1.39
CA VAL A 55 -17.26 -1.69 1.19
C VAL A 55 -17.60 -2.33 2.54
N GLY A 56 -18.89 -2.35 2.90
CA GLY A 56 -19.32 -2.78 4.23
C GLY A 56 -18.67 -1.97 5.35
N ASP A 57 -17.82 -2.64 6.14
CA ASP A 57 -17.03 -2.04 7.22
C ASP A 57 -15.66 -1.55 6.78
N TYR A 58 -15.27 -1.75 5.52
CA TYR A 58 -14.00 -1.31 4.95
C TYR A 58 -14.15 -0.04 4.13
N ARG A 59 -13.05 0.70 4.05
CA ARG A 59 -12.90 1.89 3.22
C ARG A 59 -11.74 1.65 2.27
N VAL A 60 -11.97 1.95 1.01
CA VAL A 60 -10.97 1.91 -0.06
C VAL A 60 -10.73 3.34 -0.48
N VAL A 61 -9.48 3.78 -0.41
CA VAL A 61 -9.02 5.11 -0.82
C VAL A 61 -8.28 4.96 -2.13
N PHE A 62 -8.63 5.79 -3.11
CA PHE A 62 -8.07 5.70 -4.45
C PHE A 62 -8.02 7.07 -5.13
N GLU A 63 -7.08 7.23 -6.05
CA GLU A 63 -7.11 8.30 -7.05
C GLU A 63 -7.74 7.78 -8.35
N GLU A 64 -8.53 8.62 -9.01
CA GLU A 64 -9.16 8.28 -10.28
C GLU A 64 -8.66 9.22 -11.38
N THR A 65 -8.18 8.64 -12.47
CA THR A 65 -7.79 9.35 -13.70
C THR A 65 -8.78 9.01 -14.81
N GLU A 66 -8.52 9.46 -16.04
CA GLU A 66 -9.31 9.08 -17.20
C GLU A 66 -9.20 7.57 -17.50
N THR A 67 -8.03 6.99 -17.25
CA THR A 67 -7.70 5.61 -17.64
C THR A 67 -7.62 4.65 -16.45
N GLU A 68 -7.35 5.14 -15.24
CA GLU A 68 -6.97 4.32 -14.09
C GLU A 68 -7.76 4.64 -12.81
N ILE A 69 -7.90 3.62 -11.97
CA ILE A 69 -8.30 3.73 -10.56
C ILE A 69 -7.14 3.19 -9.74
N ILE A 70 -6.42 4.07 -9.06
CA ILE A 70 -5.20 3.76 -8.30
C ILE A 70 -5.56 3.68 -6.82
N VAL A 71 -5.72 2.47 -6.31
CA VAL A 71 -6.03 2.19 -4.91
C VAL A 71 -4.76 2.33 -4.06
N THR A 72 -4.75 3.33 -3.18
CA THR A 72 -3.62 3.70 -2.33
C THR A 72 -3.72 3.11 -0.93
N ALA A 73 -4.93 2.95 -0.39
CA ALA A 73 -5.14 2.40 0.95
C ALA A 73 -6.46 1.64 1.10
N ILE A 74 -6.45 0.65 1.99
CA ILE A 74 -7.60 -0.17 2.36
C ILE A 74 -7.55 -0.41 3.87
N GLY A 75 -8.71 -0.40 4.53
CA GLY A 75 -8.78 -0.80 5.94
C GLY A 75 -10.16 -0.67 6.54
N PRO A 76 -10.37 -1.25 7.74
CA PRO A 76 -11.63 -1.16 8.47
C PRO A 76 -11.99 0.29 8.84
N ARG A 77 -13.25 0.49 9.21
CA ARG A 77 -13.79 1.78 9.65
C ARG A 77 -12.88 2.41 10.71
N GLY A 78 -12.45 3.66 10.47
CA GLY A 78 -11.63 4.43 11.41
C GLY A 78 -10.13 4.12 11.39
N SER A 79 -9.69 3.03 10.74
CA SER A 79 -8.26 2.67 10.62
C SER A 79 -7.59 3.31 9.40
N VAL A 80 -8.31 3.34 8.28
CA VAL A 80 -8.08 4.37 7.28
C VAL A 80 -8.72 5.57 7.91
N HIS A 81 -7.90 6.36 8.63
CA HIS A 81 -8.34 7.53 9.37
C HIS A 81 -9.40 8.21 8.53
N GLU A 82 -10.54 8.48 9.16
CA GLU A 82 -11.58 9.29 8.55
C GLU A 82 -10.87 10.58 8.16
N GLN A 83 -10.47 10.68 6.89
CA GLN A 83 -9.61 11.72 6.36
C GLN A 83 -10.42 13.00 6.38
N ARG A 84 -10.59 13.53 7.59
CA ARG A 84 -10.69 14.94 7.84
C ARG A 84 -9.37 15.46 7.32
N GLU A 85 -9.46 16.35 6.34
CA GLU A 85 -8.33 17.19 6.01
C GLU A 85 -7.76 17.70 7.34
N PRO A 86 -6.42 17.72 7.49
CA PRO A 86 -5.85 18.40 8.61
C PRO A 86 -6.46 19.81 8.63
N THR A 87 -7.10 20.18 9.74
CA THR A 87 -7.67 21.51 9.90
C THR A 87 -6.59 22.60 9.89
N MET A 88 -5.31 22.20 9.73
CA MET A 88 -4.14 23.07 9.59
C MET A 88 -4.07 24.06 10.75
N ASN A 89 -4.39 23.59 11.95
CA ASN A 89 -4.22 24.37 13.17
C ASN A 89 -2.77 24.30 13.63
N VAL A 90 -1.92 24.99 12.87
CA VAL A 90 -0.47 25.06 13.08
C VAL A 90 -0.14 26.39 13.76
N ARG A 91 0.58 26.32 14.88
CA ARG A 91 1.14 27.49 15.55
C ARG A 91 2.61 27.62 15.21
N PHE A 92 3.01 28.77 14.71
CA PHE A 92 4.41 29.07 14.43
C PHE A 92 5.04 29.80 15.62
N PHE A 93 6.28 29.48 15.93
CA PHE A 93 7.08 30.13 16.96
C PHE A 93 8.56 30.17 16.54
N ARG A 94 9.38 30.97 17.21
CA ARG A 94 10.84 30.92 17.06
C ARG A 94 11.44 30.23 18.28
N ASP A 95 12.39 29.33 18.05
CA ASP A 95 13.16 28.73 19.15
C ASP A 95 14.28 29.66 19.64
N ASP A 96 15.06 29.20 20.64
CA ASP A 96 16.14 29.98 21.27
C ASP A 96 17.29 30.30 20.29
N GLU A 97 17.38 29.59 19.17
CA GLU A 97 18.34 29.82 18.08
C GLU A 97 17.76 30.71 16.96
N GLY A 98 16.51 31.17 17.10
CA GLY A 98 15.81 32.00 16.13
C GLY A 98 15.23 31.24 14.93
N ARG A 99 15.27 29.90 14.93
CA ARG A 99 14.69 29.05 13.87
C ARG A 99 13.18 29.11 13.93
N GLU A 100 12.54 29.18 12.77
CA GLU A 100 11.08 29.17 12.65
C GLU A 100 10.56 27.73 12.77
N MET A 101 9.74 27.50 13.78
CA MET A 101 9.24 26.17 14.17
C MET A 101 7.71 26.16 14.15
N ALA A 102 7.12 24.99 13.96
CA ALA A 102 5.68 24.77 13.93
C ALA A 102 5.25 23.73 14.97
N VAL A 103 4.15 23.99 15.69
CA VAL A 103 3.48 23.04 16.58
C VAL A 103 2.07 22.79 16.08
N LEU A 104 1.68 21.52 16.03
CA LEU A 104 0.35 21.06 15.62
C LEU A 104 -0.09 19.89 16.50
N PRO A 105 -1.41 19.66 16.68
CA PRO A 105 -1.92 18.48 17.37
C PRO A 105 -1.38 17.18 16.76
N ARG A 106 -1.14 16.16 17.59
CA ARG A 106 -0.62 14.85 17.12
C ARG A 106 -1.48 14.25 16.00
N THR A 107 -2.81 14.33 16.16
CA THR A 107 -3.78 13.83 15.17
C THR A 107 -3.66 14.52 13.82
N GLU A 108 -3.28 15.80 13.80
CA GLU A 108 -3.08 16.59 12.58
C GLU A 108 -1.75 16.21 11.91
N LEU A 109 -0.69 16.00 12.69
CA LEU A 109 0.59 15.49 12.18
C LEU A 109 0.44 14.10 11.55
N ASP A 110 -0.26 13.19 12.23
CA ASP A 110 -0.50 11.83 11.73
C ASP A 110 -1.32 11.86 10.43
N ALA A 111 -2.33 12.73 10.33
CA ALA A 111 -3.11 12.92 9.11
C ALA A 111 -2.26 13.46 7.95
N LEU A 112 -1.40 14.46 8.19
CA LEU A 112 -0.46 14.99 7.19
C LEU A 112 0.53 13.92 6.71
N ALA A 113 1.11 13.16 7.64
CA ALA A 113 2.03 12.08 7.31
C ALA A 113 1.34 11.01 6.45
N GLN A 114 0.07 10.69 6.72
CA GLN A 114 -0.68 9.74 5.92
C GLN A 114 -0.96 10.26 4.50
N VAL A 115 -1.35 11.53 4.35
CA VAL A 115 -1.54 12.15 3.03
C VAL A 115 -0.23 12.16 2.22
N ALA A 116 0.88 12.56 2.86
CA ALA A 116 2.20 12.55 2.23
C ALA A 116 2.58 11.13 1.77
N SER A 117 2.41 10.12 2.63
CA SER A 117 2.68 8.72 2.29
C SER A 117 1.84 8.22 1.11
N HIS A 118 0.56 8.62 1.01
CA HIS A 118 -0.28 8.25 -0.14
C HIS A 118 0.20 8.92 -1.43
N ALA A 119 0.56 10.21 -1.36
CA ALA A 119 1.08 10.95 -2.51
C ALA A 119 2.41 10.36 -3.00
N GLU A 120 3.31 9.99 -2.08
CA GLU A 120 4.58 9.31 -2.38
C GLU A 120 4.34 7.95 -3.06
N ALA A 121 3.43 7.12 -2.54
CA ALA A 121 3.13 5.82 -3.14
C ALA A 121 2.61 5.95 -4.58
N VAL A 122 1.77 6.95 -4.86
CA VAL A 122 1.28 7.23 -6.21
C VAL A 122 2.39 7.76 -7.11
N ALA A 123 3.28 8.63 -6.60
CA ALA A 123 4.43 9.13 -7.34
C ALA A 123 5.38 8.00 -7.73
N ASP A 124 5.69 7.09 -6.80
CA ASP A 124 6.54 5.93 -7.02
C ASP A 124 5.94 4.97 -8.06
N TYR A 125 4.62 4.78 -8.04
CA TYR A 125 3.93 4.02 -9.09
C TYR A 125 4.06 4.70 -10.46
N ARG A 126 3.74 6.00 -10.54
CA ARG A 126 3.80 6.76 -11.81
C ARG A 126 5.22 6.85 -12.37
N SER A 127 6.25 6.88 -11.52
CA SER A 127 7.64 6.88 -11.95
C SER A 127 8.18 5.48 -12.30
N GLY A 128 7.39 4.42 -12.10
CA GLY A 128 7.79 3.04 -12.30
C GLY A 128 8.71 2.46 -11.21
N ARG A 129 8.91 3.18 -10.09
CA ARG A 129 9.71 2.70 -8.94
C ARG A 129 8.97 1.59 -8.19
N LEU A 130 7.64 1.69 -8.11
CA LEU A 130 6.79 0.65 -7.54
C LEU A 130 5.87 0.06 -8.61
N PRO A 131 5.73 -1.27 -8.68
CA PRO A 131 4.73 -1.88 -9.54
C PRO A 131 3.33 -1.65 -8.99
N GLY A 132 2.37 -1.43 -9.89
CA GLY A 132 0.94 -1.50 -9.59
C GLY A 132 0.42 -2.92 -9.82
N LEU A 133 -0.37 -3.46 -8.91
CA LEU A 133 -0.96 -4.80 -9.04
C LEU A 133 -2.36 -4.72 -9.66
N SER A 134 -2.69 -5.62 -10.57
CA SER A 134 -4.09 -5.84 -10.98
C SER A 134 -4.92 -6.43 -9.83
N PRO A 135 -6.27 -6.39 -9.91
CA PRO A 135 -7.17 -7.07 -8.97
C PRO A 135 -6.78 -8.52 -8.68
N ALA A 136 -6.49 -9.30 -9.73
CA ALA A 136 -6.11 -10.70 -9.61
C ALA A 136 -4.77 -10.88 -8.92
N GLU A 137 -3.77 -10.05 -9.24
CA GLU A 137 -2.45 -10.10 -8.61
C GLU A 137 -2.51 -9.68 -7.14
N ALA A 138 -3.32 -8.68 -6.80
CA ALA A 138 -3.51 -8.25 -5.41
C ALA A 138 -4.18 -9.36 -4.56
N LEU A 139 -5.12 -10.12 -5.13
CA LEU A 139 -5.68 -11.31 -4.48
C LEU A 139 -4.64 -12.42 -4.33
N ALA A 140 -3.83 -12.67 -5.36
CA ALA A 140 -2.73 -13.62 -5.29
C ALA A 140 -1.68 -13.21 -4.24
N PHE A 141 -1.42 -11.91 -4.07
CA PHE A 141 -0.58 -11.37 -3.00
C PHE A 141 -1.20 -11.64 -1.62
N ALA A 142 -2.49 -11.36 -1.45
CA ALA A 142 -3.19 -11.57 -0.19
C ALA A 142 -3.18 -13.05 0.24
N GLN A 143 -3.13 -13.98 -0.71
CA GLN A 143 -3.14 -15.43 -0.49
C GLN A 143 -1.76 -16.09 -0.50
N SER A 144 -0.68 -15.35 -0.80
CA SER A 144 0.66 -15.93 -0.88
C SER A 144 1.17 -16.42 0.49
N SER A 145 2.23 -17.24 0.51
CA SER A 145 2.84 -17.66 1.77
C SER A 145 3.47 -16.49 2.53
N SER A 146 4.12 -15.57 1.82
CA SER A 146 4.69 -14.32 2.33
C SER A 146 4.78 -13.26 1.22
N PRO A 147 4.90 -11.96 1.55
CA PRO A 147 5.16 -10.91 0.57
C PRO A 147 6.42 -11.18 -0.25
N LEU A 148 7.51 -11.64 0.39
CA LEU A 148 8.74 -12.05 -0.29
C LEU A 148 8.48 -13.12 -1.36
N ALA A 149 7.73 -14.18 -1.01
CA ALA A 149 7.41 -15.26 -1.94
C ALA A 149 6.56 -14.79 -3.12
N PHE A 150 5.61 -13.88 -2.88
CA PHE A 150 4.83 -13.26 -3.95
C PHE A 150 5.75 -12.46 -4.89
N TRP A 151 6.50 -11.49 -4.36
CA TRP A 151 7.31 -10.59 -5.19
C TRP A 151 8.39 -11.33 -5.96
N ARG A 152 8.98 -12.38 -5.37
CA ARG A 152 9.88 -13.28 -6.09
C ARG A 152 9.20 -13.89 -7.32
N LYS A 153 8.00 -14.47 -7.16
CA LYS A 153 7.24 -15.07 -8.27
C LYS A 153 6.78 -14.02 -9.28
N TYR A 154 6.36 -12.85 -8.81
CA TYR A 154 5.99 -11.70 -9.64
C TYR A 154 7.15 -11.25 -10.55
N ARG A 155 8.39 -11.32 -10.07
CA ARG A 155 9.61 -11.08 -10.86
C ARG A 155 10.09 -12.30 -11.66
N GLY A 156 9.31 -13.38 -11.71
CA GLY A 156 9.66 -14.60 -12.45
C GLY A 156 10.85 -15.39 -11.90
N LEU A 157 11.25 -15.16 -10.64
CA LEU A 157 12.41 -15.82 -10.05
C LEU A 157 12.04 -17.13 -9.34
N THR A 158 12.87 -18.15 -9.52
CA THR A 158 12.83 -19.36 -8.68
C THR A 158 13.44 -19.06 -7.30
N GLN A 159 13.14 -19.89 -6.30
CA GLN A 159 13.79 -19.76 -4.99
C GLN A 159 15.32 -19.90 -5.12
N ALA A 160 15.80 -20.83 -5.94
CA ALA A 160 17.23 -21.00 -6.18
C ALA A 160 17.88 -19.73 -6.78
N ALA A 161 17.20 -19.07 -7.74
CA ALA A 161 17.70 -17.85 -8.36
C ALA A 161 17.79 -16.69 -7.36
N LEU A 162 16.74 -16.44 -6.57
CA LEU A 162 16.77 -15.38 -5.55
C LEU A 162 17.79 -15.67 -4.45
N ALA A 163 17.85 -16.92 -3.99
CA ALA A 163 18.82 -17.36 -2.98
C ALA A 163 20.26 -17.15 -3.46
N GLY A 164 20.56 -17.50 -4.71
CA GLY A 164 21.86 -17.26 -5.34
C GLY A 164 22.22 -15.76 -5.39
N ARG A 165 21.27 -14.90 -5.82
CA ARG A 165 21.47 -13.43 -5.81
C ARG A 165 21.70 -12.87 -4.41
N ALA A 166 21.04 -13.45 -3.42
CA ALA A 166 21.17 -13.04 -2.03
C ALA A 166 22.32 -13.73 -1.29
N GLY A 167 23.08 -14.64 -1.92
CA GLY A 167 24.20 -15.33 -1.30
C GLY A 167 23.80 -16.26 -0.14
N ILE A 168 22.65 -16.91 -0.22
CA ILE A 168 22.15 -17.88 0.76
C ILE A 168 21.73 -19.19 0.08
N SER A 169 21.50 -20.23 0.87
CA SER A 169 20.96 -21.50 0.34
C SER A 169 19.46 -21.37 0.00
N GLN A 170 19.01 -22.16 -0.99
CA GLN A 170 17.59 -22.20 -1.35
C GLN A 170 16.72 -22.71 -0.20
N ASN A 171 17.20 -23.67 0.60
CA ASN A 171 16.50 -24.13 1.81
C ASN A 171 16.31 -22.98 2.81
N TYR A 172 17.32 -22.13 3.02
CA TYR A 172 17.19 -21.01 3.94
C TYR A 172 16.18 -19.97 3.43
N LEU A 173 16.16 -19.67 2.12
CA LEU A 173 15.13 -18.82 1.54
C LEU A 173 13.72 -19.43 1.72
N SER A 174 13.57 -20.73 1.52
CA SER A 174 12.29 -21.43 1.73
C SER A 174 11.83 -21.31 3.20
N ASP A 175 12.72 -21.46 4.16
CA ASP A 175 12.40 -21.27 5.59
C ASP A 175 11.96 -19.82 5.88
N ILE A 176 12.59 -18.82 5.25
CA ILE A 176 12.19 -17.41 5.37
C ILE A 176 10.80 -17.19 4.76
N GLU A 177 10.56 -17.68 3.54
CA GLU A 177 9.30 -17.50 2.83
C GLU A 177 8.09 -18.15 3.52
N ASN A 178 8.34 -19.13 4.37
CA ASN A 178 7.33 -19.84 5.17
C ASN A 178 7.31 -19.37 6.64
N GLY A 179 8.07 -18.34 7.01
CA GLY A 179 8.10 -17.77 8.36
C GLY A 179 8.78 -18.64 9.42
N LYS A 180 9.49 -19.71 9.04
CA LYS A 180 10.21 -20.59 9.98
C LYS A 180 11.48 -19.97 10.52
N ARG A 181 12.09 -19.07 9.75
CA ARG A 181 13.27 -18.31 10.14
C ARG A 181 13.11 -16.85 9.72
N SER A 182 13.70 -15.97 10.50
CA SER A 182 13.96 -14.60 10.05
C SER A 182 15.41 -14.45 9.64
N GLY A 183 15.66 -13.55 8.70
CA GLY A 183 16.99 -13.15 8.26
C GLY A 183 17.45 -11.86 8.95
N PRO A 184 18.77 -11.59 9.00
CA PRO A 184 19.27 -10.29 9.43
C PRO A 184 18.84 -9.19 8.45
N VAL A 185 18.82 -7.94 8.89
CA VAL A 185 18.31 -6.79 8.10
C VAL A 185 19.07 -6.66 6.76
N GLU A 186 20.37 -6.92 6.75
CA GLU A 186 21.22 -6.87 5.56
C GLU A 186 20.78 -7.90 4.50
N LEU A 187 20.19 -9.02 4.91
CA LEU A 187 19.63 -10.00 3.98
C LEU A 187 18.36 -9.45 3.30
N TRP A 188 17.49 -8.77 4.05
CA TRP A 188 16.29 -8.13 3.49
C TRP A 188 16.63 -6.99 2.52
N VAL A 189 17.68 -6.22 2.82
CA VAL A 189 18.23 -5.22 1.88
C VAL A 189 18.71 -5.88 0.58
N ARG A 190 19.38 -7.05 0.66
CA ARG A 190 19.77 -7.83 -0.53
C ARG A 190 18.57 -8.32 -1.32
N PHE A 191 17.50 -8.78 -0.67
CA PHE A 191 16.26 -9.16 -1.36
C PHE A 191 15.61 -7.96 -2.05
N GLY A 192 15.53 -6.81 -1.40
CA GLY A 192 15.01 -5.57 -2.00
C GLY A 192 15.74 -5.19 -3.27
N LYS A 193 17.09 -5.17 -3.23
CA LYS A 193 17.93 -4.93 -4.41
C LYS A 193 17.72 -5.98 -5.50
N ALA A 194 17.63 -7.26 -5.15
CA ALA A 194 17.48 -8.36 -6.12
C ALA A 194 16.11 -8.38 -6.81
N LEU A 195 15.08 -7.82 -6.16
CA LEU A 195 13.70 -7.76 -6.64
C LEU A 195 13.30 -6.38 -7.19
N ASP A 196 14.21 -5.39 -7.10
CA ASP A 196 13.96 -3.99 -7.43
C ASP A 196 12.68 -3.48 -6.75
N LEU A 197 12.71 -3.55 -5.41
CA LEU A 197 11.59 -3.16 -4.56
C LEU A 197 12.10 -2.64 -3.20
N PRO A 198 11.50 -1.57 -2.65
CA PRO A 198 11.74 -1.17 -1.27
C PRO A 198 11.50 -2.31 -0.27
N VAL A 199 12.37 -2.41 0.74
CA VAL A 199 12.43 -3.55 1.67
C VAL A 199 11.11 -3.69 2.42
N GLU A 200 10.48 -2.58 2.79
CA GLU A 200 9.21 -2.55 3.47
C GLU A 200 8.17 -3.40 2.73
N HIS A 201 8.14 -3.43 1.40
CA HIS A 201 7.15 -4.21 0.65
C HIS A 201 7.39 -5.72 0.64
N LEU A 202 8.56 -6.18 1.11
CA LEU A 202 8.90 -7.59 1.28
C LEU A 202 8.55 -8.13 2.67
N LEU A 203 8.28 -7.24 3.62
CA LEU A 203 7.93 -7.58 5.00
C LEU A 203 6.43 -7.75 5.18
N GLU A 204 6.04 -8.59 6.15
CA GLU A 204 4.65 -8.70 6.60
C GLU A 204 4.15 -7.35 7.14
N ALA A 205 2.84 -7.13 7.10
CA ALA A 205 2.22 -5.97 7.74
C ALA A 205 2.14 -6.20 9.25
N GLU A 206 2.59 -5.24 10.04
CA GLU A 206 2.31 -5.16 11.49
C GLU A 206 0.81 -4.97 11.76
#